data_AF-A0AAD6SIW7-F1
#
_entry.id   AF-A0AAD6SIW7-F1
#
_cell.length_a   1.000
_cell.length_b   1.000
_cell.length_c   1.000
_cell.angle_alpha   90.00
_cell.angle_beta   90.00
_cell.angle_gamma   90.00
#
_symmetry.space_group_name_H-M   'P 1'
#
loop_
_entity.id
_entity.type
_entity.pdbx_description
1 polymer ?
#
loop_
_entity_poly.entity_id
_entity_poly.type
_entity_poly.pdbx_seq_one_letter_code
_entity_poly.pdbx_strand_id
1 'polypeptide(L)'
;MAWLSTVASVGMAVGPPLVYADQAYSIVRKKDATGFSRDVCAILLIANITRCFFWLGDHFEFALLFQSIFMILAQVLINFALRYLRSYICILYRPRISPENLGGSSRPFSFWQWSTYVQHVEFLAGLILFQAILFLILSRFEVYVAILGFVALGLESTLPIPQLISNYKQRSLYGFRMSTLIGWAGGDAFKTAYFFWQGSPIQFKACAVFQLSIDFAIVVQRMLYGNAAPPSVLLDDEDLEQALALGEEVN
;
A
#
# COMPACT_ATOMS: atom_id res chain seq x y z
N MET A 1 18.02 -7.06 28.11
CA MET A 1 16.58 -7.34 27.92
C MET A 1 15.81 -6.08 27.53
N ALA A 2 15.78 -5.02 28.36
CA ALA A 2 15.03 -3.78 28.06
C ALA A 2 15.46 -3.07 26.75
N TRP A 3 16.76 -2.97 26.49
CA TRP A 3 17.27 -2.28 25.29
C TRP A 3 16.86 -2.96 23.96
N LEU A 4 16.80 -4.30 23.93
CA LEU A 4 16.36 -5.07 22.76
C LEU A 4 14.89 -4.79 22.44
N SER A 5 14.04 -4.75 23.47
CA SER A 5 12.62 -4.40 23.33
C SER A 5 12.47 -2.97 22.80
N THR A 6 13.20 -2.00 23.35
CA THR A 6 13.14 -0.60 22.89
C THR A 6 13.59 -0.46 21.44
N VAL A 7 14.68 -1.11 21.05
CA VAL A 7 15.17 -1.10 19.66
C VAL A 7 14.15 -1.74 18.73
N ALA A 8 13.55 -2.87 19.13
CA ALA A 8 12.49 -3.52 18.36
C ALA A 8 11.27 -2.61 18.18
N SER A 9 10.81 -1.94 19.25
CA SER A 9 9.69 -0.98 19.21
C SER A 9 9.98 0.22 18.31
N VAL A 10 11.20 0.78 18.36
CA VAL A 10 11.60 1.87 17.47
C VAL A 10 11.66 1.40 16.01
N GLY A 11 12.22 0.21 15.77
CA GLY A 11 12.23 -0.41 14.44
C GLY A 11 10.81 -0.63 13.89
N MET A 12 9.90 -1.12 14.72
CA MET A 12 8.47 -1.27 14.40
C MET A 12 7.83 0.07 14.06
N ALA A 13 8.11 1.12 14.83
CA ALA A 13 7.53 2.45 14.63
C ALA A 13 8.01 3.13 13.33
N VAL A 14 9.31 3.02 13.02
CA VAL A 14 9.95 3.84 11.98
C VAL A 14 10.15 3.07 10.67
N GLY A 15 10.39 1.76 10.73
CA GLY A 15 10.79 0.95 9.58
C GLY A 15 9.84 1.08 8.37
N PRO A 16 8.56 0.68 8.50
CA PRO A 16 7.63 0.74 7.37
C PRO A 16 7.38 2.17 6.84
N PRO A 17 7.11 3.19 7.68
CA PRO A 17 6.95 4.57 7.20
C PRO A 17 8.17 5.12 6.45
N LEU A 18 9.39 4.77 6.88
CA LEU A 18 10.62 5.23 6.25
C LEU A 18 10.76 4.73 4.81
N VAL A 19 10.34 3.49 4.52
CA VAL A 19 10.34 2.94 3.15
C VAL A 19 9.46 3.78 2.23
N TYR A 20 8.28 4.19 2.70
CA TYR A 20 7.37 5.04 1.92
C TYR A 20 7.88 6.49 1.81
N ALA A 21 8.54 7.02 2.85
CA ALA A 21 9.17 8.32 2.77
C ALA A 21 10.32 8.36 1.74
N ASP A 22 11.16 7.32 1.71
CA ASP A 22 12.20 7.16 0.70
C ASP A 22 11.60 7.02 -0.71
N GLN A 23 10.48 6.32 -0.83
CA GLN A 23 9.74 6.21 -2.09
C GLN A 23 9.23 7.58 -2.58
N ALA A 24 8.67 8.42 -1.69
CA ALA A 24 8.27 9.78 -2.03
C ALA A 24 9.46 10.61 -2.53
N TYR A 25 10.60 10.51 -1.84
CA TYR A 25 11.83 11.18 -2.23
C TYR A 25 12.33 10.70 -3.61
N SER A 26 12.32 9.39 -3.85
CA SER A 26 12.70 8.80 -5.15
C SER A 26 11.81 9.31 -6.28
N ILE A 27 10.49 9.44 -6.08
CA ILE A 27 9.56 9.97 -7.09
C ILE A 27 9.94 11.41 -7.47
N VAL A 28 10.17 12.27 -6.48
CA VAL A 28 10.53 13.68 -6.70
C VAL A 28 11.87 13.83 -7.40
N ARG A 29 12.86 13.00 -7.02
CA ARG A 29 14.23 13.05 -7.53
C ARG A 29 14.34 12.47 -8.92
N LYS A 30 13.79 11.28 -9.17
CA LYS A 30 13.89 10.57 -10.45
C LYS A 30 12.86 11.04 -11.49
N LYS A 31 11.88 11.84 -11.06
CA LYS A 31 10.75 12.28 -11.90
C LYS A 31 10.00 11.10 -12.52
N ASP A 32 9.88 10.02 -11.76
CA ASP A 32 9.25 8.79 -12.21
C ASP A 32 8.46 8.18 -11.06
N ALA A 33 7.25 7.73 -11.37
CA ALA A 33 6.35 7.03 -10.45
C ALA A 33 5.86 5.69 -11.03
N THR A 34 6.52 5.20 -12.09
CA THR A 34 6.22 3.91 -12.70
C THR A 34 6.33 2.79 -11.65
N GLY A 35 5.31 1.94 -11.56
CA GLY A 35 5.22 0.87 -10.56
C GLY A 35 4.71 1.30 -9.18
N PHE A 36 4.41 2.59 -8.94
CA PHE A 36 3.73 3.01 -7.72
C PHE A 36 2.22 2.81 -7.81
N SER A 37 1.63 2.13 -6.82
CA SER A 37 0.18 1.98 -6.73
C SER A 37 -0.45 3.07 -5.86
N ARG A 38 -1.27 3.93 -6.50
CA ARG A 38 -2.07 4.94 -5.79
C ARG A 38 -3.09 4.29 -4.84
N ASP A 39 -3.57 3.10 -5.17
CA ASP A 39 -4.57 2.38 -4.37
C ASP A 39 -4.00 1.94 -3.03
N VAL A 40 -2.74 1.48 -3.01
CA VAL A 40 -2.02 1.13 -1.77
C VAL A 40 -1.95 2.34 -0.84
N CYS A 41 -1.71 3.53 -1.40
CA CYS A 41 -1.69 4.77 -0.65
C CYS A 41 -3.03 5.06 0.04
N ALA A 42 -4.14 4.91 -0.68
CA ALA A 42 -5.50 5.09 -0.16
C ALA A 42 -5.77 4.12 1.00
N ILE A 43 -5.49 2.84 0.78
CA ILE A 43 -5.72 1.77 1.76
C ILE A 43 -4.91 2.03 3.02
N LEU A 44 -3.63 2.40 2.89
CA LEU A 44 -2.76 2.69 4.04
C LEU A 44 -3.23 3.93 4.82
N LEU A 45 -3.71 4.98 4.15
CA LEU A 45 -4.27 6.14 4.84
C LEU A 45 -5.52 5.78 5.62
N ILE A 46 -6.47 5.08 4.99
CA ILE A 46 -7.71 4.65 5.65
C ILE A 46 -7.38 3.72 6.83
N ALA A 47 -6.50 2.74 6.64
CA ALA A 47 -6.11 1.79 7.66
C ALA A 47 -5.46 2.48 8.88
N ASN A 48 -4.48 3.36 8.65
CA ASN A 48 -3.74 4.01 9.74
C ASN A 48 -4.56 5.09 10.45
N ILE A 49 -5.44 5.81 9.76
CA ILE A 49 -6.42 6.71 10.41
C ILE A 49 -7.36 5.90 11.29
N THR A 50 -7.91 4.80 10.77
CA THR A 50 -8.79 3.90 11.53
C THR A 50 -8.08 3.31 12.75
N ARG A 51 -6.78 2.97 12.61
CA ARG A 51 -5.97 2.48 13.71
C ARG A 51 -5.78 3.50 14.82
N CYS A 52 -5.67 4.79 14.50
CA CYS A 52 -5.62 5.85 15.50
C CYS A 52 -6.93 5.90 16.32
N PHE A 53 -8.09 5.74 15.69
CA PHE A 53 -9.37 5.64 16.43
C PHE A 53 -9.48 4.35 17.23
N PHE A 54 -8.97 3.23 16.71
CA PHE A 54 -8.89 1.98 17.48
C PHE A 54 -8.08 2.16 18.76
N TRP A 55 -6.95 2.87 18.72
CA TRP A 55 -6.13 3.16 19.90
C TRP A 55 -6.89 3.93 20.99
N LEU A 56 -7.78 4.85 20.62
CA LEU A 56 -8.60 5.58 21.57
C LEU A 56 -9.58 4.67 22.33
N GLY A 57 -10.02 3.57 21.70
CA GLY A 57 -10.93 2.58 22.30
C GLY A 57 -10.19 1.49 23.09
N ASP A 58 -9.08 0.99 22.56
CA ASP A 58 -8.24 -0.02 23.18
C ASP A 58 -6.75 0.37 23.05
N HIS A 59 -6.16 0.76 24.18
CA HIS A 59 -4.82 1.33 24.21
C HIS A 59 -3.77 0.23 24.02
N PHE A 60 -3.29 0.10 22.79
CA PHE A 60 -2.08 -0.66 22.49
C PHE A 60 -0.83 0.23 22.58
N GLU A 61 0.34 -0.35 22.30
CA GLU A 61 1.61 0.35 22.48
C GLU A 61 1.78 1.63 21.67
N PHE A 62 2.40 2.63 22.29
CA PHE A 62 2.75 3.90 21.64
C PHE A 62 3.61 3.72 20.39
N ALA A 63 4.49 2.71 20.34
CA ALA A 63 5.31 2.44 19.16
C ALA A 63 4.45 2.21 17.90
N LEU A 64 3.35 1.48 18.02
CA LEU A 64 2.43 1.19 16.92
C LEU A 64 1.52 2.38 16.60
N LEU A 65 1.23 3.23 17.59
CA LEU A 65 0.54 4.49 17.35
C LEU A 65 1.43 5.44 16.55
N PHE A 66 2.69 5.61 16.95
CA PHE A 66 3.67 6.40 16.21
C PHE A 66 3.92 5.83 14.81
N GLN A 67 3.95 4.50 14.66
CA GLN A 67 3.98 3.85 13.34
C GLN A 67 2.85 4.36 12.46
N SER A 68 1.63 4.44 13.00
CA SER A 68 0.44 4.85 12.25
C SER A 68 0.49 6.33 11.86
N ILE A 69 0.92 7.19 12.80
CA ILE A 69 1.09 8.62 12.55
C ILE A 69 2.16 8.86 11.47
N PHE A 70 3.33 8.22 11.60
CA PHE A 70 4.40 8.35 10.61
C PHE A 70 3.99 7.77 9.25
N MET A 71 3.23 6.67 9.23
CA MET A 71 2.70 6.11 8.00
C MET A 71 1.76 7.10 7.31
N ILE A 72 0.82 7.72 8.04
CA ILE A 72 -0.08 8.76 7.49
C ILE A 72 0.74 9.90 6.87
N LEU A 73 1.75 10.40 7.59
CA LEU A 73 2.62 11.46 7.07
C LEU A 73 3.35 11.02 5.79
N ALA A 74 3.94 9.82 5.77
CA ALA A 74 4.62 9.29 4.59
C ALA A 74 3.67 9.15 3.39
N GLN A 75 2.44 8.68 3.60
CA GLN A 75 1.45 8.55 2.52
C GLN A 75 0.97 9.91 2.00
N VAL A 76 0.81 10.92 2.87
CA VAL A 76 0.52 12.30 2.44
C VAL A 76 1.68 12.87 1.62
N LEU A 77 2.92 12.62 2.05
CA LEU A 77 4.13 13.03 1.31
C LEU A 77 4.20 12.38 -0.07
N ILE A 78 3.88 11.09 -0.20
CA ILE A 78 3.79 10.43 -1.50
C ILE A 78 2.73 11.09 -2.39
N ASN A 79 1.52 11.35 -1.87
CA ASN A 79 0.48 12.03 -2.66
C ASN A 79 0.94 13.39 -3.17
N PHE A 80 1.63 14.14 -2.32
CA PHE A 80 2.22 15.42 -2.69
C PHE A 80 3.32 15.26 -3.77
N ALA A 81 4.22 14.28 -3.61
CA ALA A 81 5.27 13.96 -4.58
C ALA A 81 4.68 13.60 -5.96
N LEU A 82 3.64 12.76 -6.00
CA LEU A 82 2.94 12.39 -7.24
C LEU A 82 2.28 13.59 -7.91
N ARG A 83 1.68 14.49 -7.11
CA ARG A 83 1.08 15.72 -7.65
C ARG A 83 2.14 16.64 -8.23
N TYR A 84 3.24 16.82 -7.51
CA TYR A 84 4.37 17.62 -7.97
C TYR A 84 4.94 17.08 -9.28
N LEU A 85 5.13 15.75 -9.39
CA LEU A 85 5.55 15.10 -10.63
C LEU A 85 4.57 15.34 -11.79
N ARG A 86 3.27 15.15 -11.55
CA ARG A 86 2.24 15.41 -12.58
C ARG A 86 2.29 16.85 -13.07
N SER A 87 2.37 17.81 -12.14
CA SER A 87 2.47 19.23 -12.49
C SER A 87 3.73 19.54 -13.29
N TYR A 88 4.86 18.93 -12.92
CA TYR A 88 6.13 19.08 -13.62
C TYR A 88 6.04 18.56 -15.07
N ILE A 89 5.47 17.38 -15.29
CA ILE A 89 5.28 16.80 -16.63
C ILE A 89 4.35 17.68 -17.49
N CYS A 90 3.23 18.16 -16.94
CA CYS A 90 2.31 19.03 -17.67
C CYS A 90 2.97 20.34 -18.13
N ILE A 91 3.87 20.91 -17.33
CA ILE A 91 4.63 22.12 -17.69
C ILE A 91 5.64 21.81 -18.80
N LEU A 92 6.37 20.70 -18.70
CA LEU A 92 7.46 20.37 -19.63
C LEU A 92 6.95 19.93 -21.01
N TYR A 93 5.95 19.05 -21.04
CA TYR A 93 5.47 18.44 -22.28
C TYR A 93 4.27 19.15 -22.90
N ARG A 94 3.58 20.04 -22.15
CA ARG A 94 2.34 20.73 -22.52
C ARG A 94 1.44 19.87 -23.44
N PRO A 95 0.99 18.69 -22.96
CA PRO A 95 0.24 17.77 -23.80
C PRO A 95 -1.01 18.47 -24.37
N ARG A 96 -1.26 18.34 -25.68
CA ARG A 96 -2.44 18.94 -26.35
C ARG A 96 -3.77 18.40 -25.84
N ILE A 97 -3.76 17.25 -25.16
CA ILE A 97 -4.91 16.59 -24.58
C ILE A 97 -4.64 16.47 -23.08
N SER A 98 -5.57 16.94 -22.23
CA SER A 98 -5.46 16.69 -20.79
C SER A 98 -5.46 15.17 -20.57
N PRO A 99 -4.48 14.59 -19.84
CA PRO A 99 -4.46 13.16 -19.54
C PRO A 99 -5.74 12.66 -18.85
N GLU A 100 -6.52 13.58 -18.28
CA GLU A 100 -7.79 13.33 -17.61
C GLU A 100 -8.92 12.95 -18.58
N ASN A 101 -8.79 13.29 -19.87
CA ASN A 101 -9.81 13.03 -20.90
C ASN A 101 -9.57 11.74 -21.70
N LEU A 102 -8.43 11.04 -21.49
CA LEU A 102 -8.06 9.83 -22.25
C LEU A 102 -8.58 8.51 -21.65
N GLY A 103 -9.49 8.58 -20.69
CA GLY A 103 -10.12 7.39 -20.15
C GLY A 103 -10.88 7.73 -18.88
N GLY A 104 -12.20 7.86 -18.98
CA GLY A 104 -13.05 7.83 -17.81
C GLY A 104 -12.75 6.54 -17.04
N SER A 105 -12.34 6.64 -15.78
CA SER A 105 -12.02 5.44 -15.02
C SER A 105 -13.29 4.58 -14.95
N SER A 106 -13.18 3.28 -15.22
CA SER A 106 -14.31 2.35 -15.06
C SER A 106 -14.68 2.13 -13.58
N ARG A 107 -14.00 2.82 -12.66
CA ARG A 107 -14.16 2.66 -11.21
C ARG A 107 -15.32 3.53 -10.72
N PRO A 108 -16.14 3.02 -9.79
CA PRO A 108 -17.17 3.84 -9.15
C PRO A 108 -16.55 5.12 -8.57
N PHE A 109 -17.10 6.27 -8.99
CA PHE A 109 -16.70 7.62 -8.54
C PHE A 109 -15.22 7.98 -8.74
N SER A 110 -14.48 7.25 -9.60
CA SER A 110 -13.04 7.43 -9.79
C SER A 110 -12.26 7.46 -8.47
N PHE A 111 -12.66 6.59 -7.52
CA PHE A 111 -12.11 6.56 -6.17
C PHE A 111 -10.58 6.64 -6.15
N TRP A 112 -10.05 7.61 -5.41
CA TRP A 112 -8.61 7.88 -5.26
C TRP A 112 -7.82 8.19 -6.56
N GLN A 113 -8.54 8.40 -7.66
CA GLN A 113 -8.02 8.83 -8.96
C GLN A 113 -8.52 10.22 -9.34
N TRP A 114 -8.99 10.97 -8.35
CA TRP A 114 -9.53 12.30 -8.49
C TRP A 114 -8.53 13.30 -9.10
N SER A 115 -9.04 14.27 -9.85
CA SER A 115 -8.24 15.28 -10.54
C SER A 115 -7.61 16.28 -9.56
N THR A 116 -8.35 16.63 -8.51
CA THR A 116 -7.96 17.67 -7.56
C THR A 116 -7.48 17.06 -6.24
N TYR A 117 -6.38 17.60 -5.71
CA TYR A 117 -5.86 17.19 -4.40
C TYR A 117 -6.84 17.47 -3.26
N VAL A 118 -7.61 18.56 -3.38
CA VAL A 118 -8.67 18.95 -2.43
C VAL A 118 -9.66 17.81 -2.20
N GLN A 119 -10.09 17.09 -3.24
CA GLN A 119 -11.03 15.96 -3.10
C GLN A 119 -10.45 14.80 -2.27
N HIS A 120 -9.13 14.59 -2.33
CA HIS A 120 -8.47 13.60 -1.49
C HIS A 120 -8.47 14.04 -0.02
N VAL A 121 -8.18 15.32 0.25
CA VAL A 121 -8.21 15.88 1.62
C VAL A 121 -9.63 15.91 2.19
N GLU A 122 -10.62 16.30 1.38
CA GLU A 122 -12.05 16.29 1.76
C GLU A 122 -12.51 14.88 2.13
N PHE A 123 -12.12 13.87 1.35
CA PHE A 123 -12.41 12.48 1.67
C PHE A 123 -11.79 12.06 3.01
N LEU A 124 -10.51 12.38 3.26
CA LEU A 124 -9.84 12.05 4.52
C LEU A 124 -10.47 12.79 5.71
N ALA A 125 -10.79 14.08 5.55
CA ALA A 125 -11.48 14.87 6.57
C ALA A 125 -12.88 14.31 6.86
N GLY A 126 -13.63 13.94 5.83
CA GLY A 126 -14.93 13.28 5.96
C GLY A 126 -14.82 11.92 6.66
N LEU A 127 -13.81 11.12 6.34
CA LEU A 127 -13.54 9.84 7.01
C LEU A 127 -13.24 10.04 8.50
N ILE A 128 -12.38 11.00 8.85
CA ILE A 128 -12.04 11.33 10.24
C ILE A 128 -13.29 11.79 10.98
N LEU A 129 -14.08 12.70 10.39
CA LEU A 129 -15.32 13.20 10.99
C LEU A 129 -16.33 12.06 11.21
N PHE A 130 -16.52 11.21 10.20
CA PHE A 130 -17.42 10.07 10.28
C PHE A 130 -16.99 9.09 11.39
N GLN A 131 -15.71 8.73 11.45
CA GLN A 131 -15.19 7.87 12.51
C GLN A 131 -15.28 8.53 13.88
N ALA A 132 -15.06 9.84 13.99
CA ALA A 132 -15.22 10.56 15.24
C ALA A 132 -16.67 10.50 15.75
N ILE A 133 -17.65 10.73 14.87
CA ILE A 133 -19.07 10.62 15.23
C ILE A 133 -19.40 9.19 15.68
N LEU A 134 -19.01 8.18 14.90
CA LEU A 134 -19.23 6.78 15.27
C LEU A 134 -18.56 6.42 16.60
N PHE A 135 -17.33 6.88 16.81
CA PHE A 135 -16.59 6.62 18.05
C PHE A 135 -17.28 7.26 19.26
N LEU A 136 -17.74 8.50 19.16
CA LEU A 136 -18.45 9.17 20.26
C LEU A 136 -19.75 8.44 20.65
N ILE A 137 -20.45 7.84 19.68
CA ILE A 137 -21.72 7.15 19.91
C ILE A 137 -21.50 5.69 20.36
N LEU A 138 -20.57 4.98 19.74
CA LEU A 138 -20.44 3.52 19.83
C LEU A 138 -19.22 3.03 20.63
N SER A 139 -18.31 3.91 21.07
CA SER A 139 -17.09 3.51 21.81
C SER A 139 -17.36 2.70 23.09
N ARG A 140 -18.54 2.83 23.69
CA ARG A 140 -18.93 2.04 24.87
C ARG A 140 -19.16 0.55 24.56
N PHE A 141 -19.35 0.19 23.30
CA PHE A 141 -19.53 -1.20 22.89
C PHE A 141 -18.19 -1.81 22.49
N GLU A 142 -17.71 -2.80 23.25
CA GLU A 142 -16.46 -3.51 22.98
C GLU A 142 -16.43 -4.14 21.58
N VAL A 143 -17.59 -4.62 21.09
CA VAL A 143 -17.73 -5.16 19.74
C VAL A 143 -17.39 -4.13 18.67
N TYR A 144 -17.79 -2.86 18.84
CA TYR A 144 -17.46 -1.80 17.91
C TYR A 144 -15.95 -1.55 17.88
N VAL A 145 -15.31 -1.43 19.05
CA VAL A 145 -13.85 -1.24 19.16
C VAL A 145 -13.10 -2.43 18.55
N ALA A 146 -13.61 -3.66 18.75
CA ALA A 146 -13.03 -4.87 18.17
C ALA A 146 -13.11 -4.86 16.63
N ILE A 147 -14.28 -4.55 16.06
CA ILE A 147 -14.47 -4.42 14.61
C ILE A 147 -13.56 -3.33 14.06
N LEU A 148 -13.45 -2.18 14.73
CA LEU A 148 -12.61 -1.08 14.32
C LEU A 148 -11.13 -1.50 14.19
N GLY A 149 -10.63 -2.26 15.18
CA GLY A 149 -9.29 -2.84 15.14
C GLY A 149 -9.10 -3.83 13.98
N PHE A 150 -10.06 -4.74 13.76
CA PHE A 150 -10.01 -5.68 12.64
C PHE A 150 -10.08 -5.00 11.28
N VAL A 151 -10.87 -3.93 11.12
CA VAL A 151 -10.91 -3.14 9.88
C VAL A 151 -9.56 -2.45 9.65
N ALA A 152 -9.03 -1.79 10.67
CA ALA A 152 -7.76 -1.07 10.56
C ALA A 152 -6.57 -1.99 10.23
N LEU A 153 -6.49 -3.15 10.87
CA LEU A 153 -5.40 -4.11 10.66
C LEU A 153 -5.63 -5.00 9.44
N GLY A 154 -6.88 -5.41 9.18
CA GLY A 154 -7.24 -6.22 8.04
C GLY A 154 -7.03 -5.50 6.70
N LEU A 155 -7.29 -4.19 6.63
CA LEU A 155 -6.96 -3.40 5.43
C LEU A 155 -5.46 -3.46 5.08
N GLU A 156 -4.56 -3.42 6.06
CA GLU A 156 -3.12 -3.59 5.79
C GLU A 156 -2.77 -5.04 5.42
N SER A 157 -3.33 -6.01 6.13
CA SER A 157 -3.01 -7.42 5.91
C SER A 157 -3.51 -7.98 4.59
N THR A 158 -4.38 -7.24 3.89
CA THR A 158 -4.87 -7.60 2.55
C THR A 158 -4.03 -7.02 1.41
N LEU A 159 -3.08 -6.14 1.69
CA LEU A 159 -2.22 -5.53 0.66
C LEU A 159 -1.42 -6.52 -0.19
N PRO A 160 -0.96 -7.69 0.32
CA PRO A 160 -0.26 -8.67 -0.51
C PRO A 160 -1.17 -9.50 -1.43
N ILE A 161 -2.49 -9.49 -1.21
CA ILE A 161 -3.44 -10.34 -1.95
C ILE A 161 -3.46 -10.07 -3.46
N PRO A 162 -3.46 -8.81 -3.95
CA PRO A 162 -3.37 -8.55 -5.39
C PRO A 162 -2.13 -9.19 -6.02
N GLN A 163 -0.98 -9.19 -5.32
CA GLN A 163 0.23 -9.86 -5.79
C GLN A 163 0.03 -11.38 -5.86
N LEU A 164 -0.53 -11.99 -4.81
CA LEU A 164 -0.84 -13.42 -4.78
C LEU A 164 -1.73 -13.84 -5.97
N ILE A 165 -2.76 -13.04 -6.27
CA ILE A 165 -3.67 -13.28 -7.39
C ILE A 165 -2.97 -13.09 -8.73
N SER A 166 -2.17 -12.02 -8.89
CA SER A 166 -1.44 -11.75 -10.14
C SER A 166 -0.49 -12.90 -10.47
N ASN A 167 0.29 -13.36 -9.50
CA ASN A 167 1.20 -14.49 -9.65
C ASN A 167 0.46 -15.76 -10.06
N TYR A 168 -0.71 -16.02 -9.47
CA TYR A 168 -1.53 -17.18 -9.81
C TYR A 168 -2.05 -17.11 -11.25
N LYS A 169 -2.51 -15.94 -11.69
CA LYS A 169 -3.02 -15.72 -13.05
C LYS A 169 -1.92 -15.81 -14.10
N GLN A 170 -0.77 -15.18 -13.85
CA GLN A 170 0.35 -15.12 -14.79
C GLN A 170 1.20 -16.40 -14.78
N ARG A 171 1.06 -17.24 -13.74
CA ARG A 171 1.92 -18.41 -13.50
C ARG A 171 3.40 -18.05 -13.58
N SER A 172 3.73 -16.84 -13.13
CA SER A 172 5.09 -16.29 -13.11
C SER A 172 5.15 -15.13 -12.12
N LEU A 173 6.33 -14.89 -11.57
CA LEU A 173 6.66 -13.71 -10.76
C LEU A 173 7.64 -12.80 -11.51
N TYR A 174 7.60 -12.80 -12.84
CA TYR A 174 8.40 -11.91 -13.70
C TYR A 174 8.27 -10.45 -13.25
N GLY A 175 9.41 -9.75 -13.16
CA GLY A 175 9.47 -8.36 -12.70
C GLY A 175 9.34 -8.16 -11.18
N PHE A 176 8.94 -9.18 -10.40
CA PHE A 176 8.88 -9.08 -8.95
C PHE A 176 10.25 -9.31 -8.31
N ARG A 177 10.74 -8.32 -7.56
CA ARG A 177 12.07 -8.32 -6.96
C ARG A 177 12.14 -9.26 -5.76
N MET A 178 13.11 -10.18 -5.75
CA MET A 178 13.31 -11.13 -4.66
C MET A 178 13.60 -10.43 -3.32
N SER A 179 14.35 -9.33 -3.34
CA SER A 179 14.64 -8.53 -2.14
C SER A 179 13.38 -7.99 -1.46
N THR A 180 12.36 -7.63 -2.25
CA THR A 180 11.08 -7.16 -1.73
C THR A 180 10.32 -8.28 -1.05
N LEU A 181 10.29 -9.47 -1.66
CA LEU A 181 9.63 -10.65 -1.09
C LEU A 181 10.24 -11.06 0.26
N ILE A 182 11.58 -11.12 0.32
CA ILE A 182 12.29 -11.44 1.56
C ILE A 182 12.01 -10.36 2.62
N GLY A 183 11.99 -9.09 2.22
CA GLY A 183 11.67 -7.98 3.10
C GLY A 183 10.25 -8.06 3.67
N TRP A 184 9.26 -8.45 2.87
CA TRP A 184 7.88 -8.65 3.30
C TRP A 184 7.79 -9.80 4.31
N ALA A 185 8.18 -11.01 3.90
CA ALA A 185 8.08 -12.20 4.75
C ALA A 185 8.89 -12.05 6.04
N GLY A 186 10.09 -11.48 5.97
CA GLY A 186 10.94 -11.22 7.13
C GLY A 186 10.36 -10.16 8.06
N GLY A 187 9.85 -9.06 7.50
CA GLY A 187 9.19 -7.99 8.27
C GLY A 187 7.93 -8.47 8.97
N ASP A 188 7.10 -9.27 8.31
CA ASP A 188 5.86 -9.79 8.86
C ASP A 188 6.09 -10.92 9.86
N ALA A 189 7.13 -11.74 9.66
CA ALA A 189 7.58 -12.69 10.68
C ALA A 189 8.05 -11.97 11.96
N PHE A 190 8.85 -10.92 11.81
CA PHE A 190 9.29 -10.09 12.93
C PHE A 190 8.11 -9.43 13.66
N LYS A 191 7.20 -8.81 12.91
CA LYS A 191 5.98 -8.16 13.43
C LYS A 191 5.09 -9.16 14.18
N THR A 192 4.90 -10.36 13.62
CA THR A 192 4.13 -11.43 14.28
C THR A 192 4.78 -11.81 15.60
N ALA A 193 6.09 -12.11 15.61
CA ALA A 193 6.81 -12.43 16.84
C ALA A 193 6.72 -11.30 17.88
N TYR A 194 6.84 -10.05 17.45
CA TYR A 194 6.69 -8.87 18.30
C TYR A 194 5.32 -8.82 18.98
N PHE A 195 4.22 -9.01 18.24
CA PHE A 195 2.86 -8.96 18.82
C PHE A 195 2.57 -10.10 19.80
N PHE A 196 3.12 -11.28 19.57
CA PHE A 196 2.99 -12.40 20.53
C PHE A 196 3.80 -12.15 21.79
N TRP A 197 5.04 -11.66 21.66
CA TRP A 197 5.89 -11.36 22.81
C TRP A 197 5.28 -10.23 23.65
N GLN A 198 4.82 -9.16 23.02
CA GLN A 198 4.33 -7.98 23.71
C GLN A 198 2.89 -8.12 24.26
N GLY A 199 2.23 -9.26 24.00
CA GLY A 199 0.88 -9.49 24.47
C GLY A 199 -0.16 -8.58 23.81
N SER A 200 0.08 -8.10 22.59
CA SER A 200 -0.81 -7.16 21.88
C SER A 200 -2.24 -7.69 21.70
N PRO A 201 -3.23 -6.80 21.48
CA PRO A 201 -4.63 -7.19 21.24
C PRO A 201 -4.77 -8.25 20.14
N ILE A 202 -5.83 -9.06 20.21
CA ILE A 202 -6.04 -10.22 19.33
C ILE A 202 -6.08 -9.84 17.85
N GLN A 203 -6.57 -8.63 17.53
CA GLN A 203 -6.63 -8.07 16.19
C GLN A 203 -5.24 -8.00 15.56
N PHE A 204 -4.22 -7.57 16.31
CA PHE A 204 -2.83 -7.51 15.82
C PHE A 204 -2.28 -8.89 15.52
N LYS A 205 -2.50 -9.85 16.44
CA LYS A 205 -2.02 -11.23 16.29
C LYS A 205 -2.68 -11.93 15.10
N ALA A 206 -4.01 -11.87 15.01
CA ALA A 206 -4.78 -12.52 13.96
C ALA A 206 -4.44 -11.96 12.57
N CYS A 207 -4.39 -10.64 12.42
CA CYS A 207 -4.06 -9.99 11.16
C CYS A 207 -2.60 -10.23 10.76
N ALA A 208 -1.65 -10.23 11.71
CA ALA A 208 -0.24 -10.51 11.40
C ALA A 208 -0.01 -11.96 10.95
N VAL A 209 -0.66 -12.93 11.60
CA VAL A 209 -0.61 -14.34 11.17
C VAL A 209 -1.22 -14.51 9.78
N PHE A 210 -2.36 -13.86 9.52
CA PHE A 210 -2.97 -13.88 8.19
C PHE A 210 -2.01 -13.29 7.15
N GLN A 211 -1.45 -12.12 7.38
CA GLN A 211 -0.51 -11.46 6.46
C GLN A 211 0.72 -12.33 6.17
N LEU A 212 1.34 -12.88 7.21
CA LEU A 212 2.49 -13.78 7.09
C LEU A 212 2.14 -15.05 6.29
N SER A 213 0.91 -15.56 6.42
CA SER A 213 0.46 -16.72 5.64
C SER A 213 0.36 -16.41 4.14
N ILE A 214 -0.08 -15.20 3.78
CA ILE A 214 -0.13 -14.76 2.38
C ILE A 214 1.29 -14.59 1.83
N ASP A 215 2.20 -14.03 2.61
CA ASP A 215 3.61 -13.90 2.22
C ASP A 215 4.25 -15.26 1.96
N PHE A 216 4.02 -16.25 2.83
CA PHE A 216 4.49 -17.62 2.57
C PHE A 216 3.86 -18.23 1.33
N ALA A 217 2.58 -17.97 1.06
CA ALA A 217 1.95 -18.41 -0.18
C ALA A 217 2.63 -17.79 -1.41
N ILE A 218 3.02 -16.50 -1.36
CA ILE A 218 3.78 -15.84 -2.43
C ILE A 218 5.19 -16.42 -2.56
N VAL A 219 5.87 -16.75 -1.45
CA VAL A 219 7.17 -17.44 -1.47
C VAL A 219 7.04 -18.81 -2.16
N VAL A 220 6.01 -19.59 -1.83
CA VAL A 220 5.75 -20.88 -2.48
C VAL A 220 5.49 -20.67 -3.97
N GLN A 221 4.67 -19.68 -4.36
CA GLN A 221 4.47 -19.33 -5.77
C GLN A 221 5.79 -18.98 -6.46
N ARG A 222 6.70 -18.26 -5.80
CA ARG A 222 8.03 -17.95 -6.34
C ARG A 222 8.84 -19.20 -6.65
N MET A 223 8.79 -20.19 -5.75
CA MET A 223 9.52 -21.46 -5.92
C MET A 223 8.90 -22.33 -7.02
N LEU A 224 7.58 -22.32 -7.16
CA LEU A 224 6.86 -23.15 -8.14
C LEU A 224 6.85 -22.56 -9.56
N TYR A 225 6.59 -21.25 -9.67
CA TYR A 225 6.41 -20.59 -10.97
C TYR A 225 7.70 -19.97 -11.50
N GLY A 226 8.69 -19.72 -10.64
CA GLY A 226 9.94 -19.07 -11.02
C GLY A 226 9.74 -17.62 -11.47
N ASN A 227 10.62 -17.17 -12.36
CA ASN A 227 10.73 -15.77 -12.79
C ASN A 227 10.79 -15.62 -14.32
N ALA A 228 10.36 -16.63 -15.07
CA ALA A 228 10.36 -16.60 -16.53
C ALA A 228 9.27 -15.65 -17.04
N ALA A 229 9.49 -14.97 -18.17
CA ALA A 229 8.45 -14.11 -18.75
C ALA A 229 7.18 -14.94 -19.02
N PRO A 230 5.98 -14.48 -18.61
CA PRO A 230 4.74 -15.19 -18.89
C PRO A 230 4.42 -15.12 -20.39
N PRO A 231 3.71 -16.12 -20.96
CA PRO A 231 3.38 -16.15 -22.39
C PRO A 231 2.67 -14.90 -22.91
N SER A 232 1.87 -14.23 -22.08
CA SER A 232 1.18 -13.00 -22.47
C SER A 232 2.12 -11.84 -22.82
N VAL A 233 3.28 -11.75 -22.15
CA VAL A 233 4.26 -10.69 -22.44
C VAL A 233 4.99 -10.99 -23.75
N LEU A 234 5.29 -12.27 -24.00
CA LEU A 234 5.94 -12.68 -25.24
C LEU A 234 5.05 -12.44 -26.46
N LEU A 235 3.74 -12.71 -26.34
CA LEU A 235 2.77 -12.44 -27.39
C LEU A 235 2.63 -10.94 -27.68
N ASP A 236 2.57 -10.10 -26.64
CA ASP A 236 2.50 -8.63 -26.82
C ASP A 236 3.77 -8.08 -27.51
N ASP A 237 4.95 -8.61 -27.18
CA ASP A 237 6.21 -8.21 -27.82
C ASP A 237 6.25 -8.64 -29.30
N GLU A 238 5.78 -9.86 -29.63
CA GLU A 238 5.66 -10.35 -31.01
C GLU A 238 4.68 -9.51 -31.84
N ASP A 239 3.50 -9.19 -31.28
CA ASP A 239 2.50 -8.34 -31.94
C ASP A 239 3.04 -6.92 -32.20
N LEU A 240 3.81 -6.37 -31.25
CA LEU A 240 4.44 -5.06 -31.39
C LEU A 240 5.53 -5.07 -32.47
N GLU A 241 6.39 -6.08 -32.48
CA GLU A 241 7.41 -6.25 -33.53
C GLU A 241 6.77 -6.38 -34.92
N GLN A 242 5.69 -7.15 -35.02
CA GLN A 242 4.95 -7.29 -36.28
C GLN A 242 4.30 -5.97 -36.72
N ALA A 243 3.74 -5.19 -35.79
CA ALA A 243 3.19 -3.87 -36.09
C ALA A 243 4.26 -2.87 -36.56
N LEU A 244 5.46 -2.90 -35.95
CA LEU A 244 6.59 -2.07 -36.36
C LEU A 244 7.10 -2.46 -37.75
N ALA A 245 7.26 -3.76 -38.02
CA ALA A 245 7.68 -4.26 -39.33
C ALA A 245 6.71 -3.83 -40.45
N LEU A 246 5.39 -3.95 -40.21
CA LEU A 246 4.38 -3.46 -41.15
C LEU A 246 4.41 -1.93 -41.35
N GLY A 247 4.82 -1.17 -40.33
CA GLY A 247 4.98 0.28 -40.42
C GLY A 247 6.20 0.70 -41.27
N GLU A 248 7.25 -0.12 -41.30
CA GLU A 248 8.45 0.11 -42.11
C GLU A 248 8.24 -0.25 -43.59
N GLU A 249 7.39 -1.25 -43.91
CA GLU A 249 7.10 -1.63 -45.30
C GLU A 249 6.21 -0.63 -46.07
N VAL A 250 5.51 0.27 -45.36
CA VAL A 250 4.56 1.23 -45.95
C VAL A 250 5.20 2.61 -46.25
N ASN A 251 6.50 2.76 -45.98
CA ASN A 251 7.25 4.02 -46.15
C ASN A 251 8.35 3.88 -47.21
#